data_AF-A0A9E2JDE7-F1
#
_entry.id   AF-A0A9E2JDE7-F1
#
_cell.length_a   1.000
_cell.length_b   1.000
_cell.length_c   1.000
_cell.angle_alpha   90.00
_cell.angle_beta   90.00
_cell.angle_gamma   90.00
#
_symmetry.space_group_name_H-M   'P 1'
#
loop_
_entity.id
_entity.type
_entity.pdbx_description
1 polymer ?
#
loop_
_entity_poly.entity_id
_entity_poly.type
_entity_poly.pdbx_seq_one_letter_code
_entity_poly.pdbx_strand_id
1 'polypeptide(L)'
;MPSHYLNTGQRLCYDEAGRIVPCPGSGQDAETRPGLPWPAPRFETRGPTVLDRLTGLVWTREANPAEFPLTWSEALDYASGLNERAYLGYDDWRLPNRRELRSLIGHQTRKPALPQDHPFQNVFVNWYWTSTSAAINPAFAWYVHFEGGRMFYGKKTQSYMLWPVRGTGSPVLPATGQITCHDEAGRIMPCPDSGQDGALRLGLPWPKPRFESRGFAVLDRLTGLLWDREAGLNGELVTWTRALETAAGLNRTAPAGEGSWRLPTINELESLVDAERFDPALTAGHPFISPGETYVSSTTSAFEPDWCMVLHLRKGAVGVGRKNAPHYLVWPVCG
;
A
#
# COMPACT_ATOMS: atom_id res chain seq x y z
N MET A 1 -20.20 4.42 -3.00
CA MET A 1 -18.89 3.74 -2.96
C MET A 1 -17.82 4.80 -3.15
N PRO A 2 -16.63 4.69 -2.53
CA PRO A 2 -15.55 5.64 -2.76
C PRO A 2 -15.26 5.71 -4.27
N SER A 3 -15.14 6.93 -4.82
CA SER A 3 -14.77 7.13 -6.22
C SER A 3 -13.27 7.03 -6.47
N HIS A 4 -12.46 6.81 -5.41
CA HIS A 4 -11.01 6.64 -5.47
C HIS A 4 -10.45 5.90 -4.24
N TYR A 5 -9.16 5.56 -4.29
CA TYR A 5 -8.36 5.06 -3.16
C TYR A 5 -7.60 6.20 -2.43
N LEU A 6 -6.53 5.91 -1.67
CA LEU A 6 -5.83 6.91 -0.83
C LEU A 6 -4.89 7.84 -1.61
N ASN A 7 -4.96 9.13 -1.31
CA ASN A 7 -3.92 10.10 -1.69
C ASN A 7 -2.56 9.76 -1.03
N THR A 8 -1.46 10.01 -1.73
CA THR A 8 -0.08 9.69 -1.28
C THR A 8 0.51 10.73 -0.30
N GLY A 9 -0.08 11.92 -0.24
CA GLY A 9 0.40 13.08 0.50
C GLY A 9 1.56 13.81 -0.19
N GLN A 10 1.97 13.41 -1.38
CA GLN A 10 3.04 14.05 -2.13
C GLN A 10 2.58 15.44 -2.63
N ARG A 11 3.45 16.44 -2.47
CA ARG A 11 3.18 17.86 -2.76
C ARG A 11 4.24 18.50 -3.67
N LEU A 12 5.44 17.92 -3.73
CA LEU A 12 6.56 18.37 -4.54
C LEU A 12 6.79 17.42 -5.71
N CYS A 13 7.18 18.00 -6.85
CA CYS A 13 7.52 17.28 -8.07
C CYS A 13 9.03 17.31 -8.29
N TYR A 14 9.58 16.25 -8.87
CA TYR A 14 11.02 16.07 -9.03
C TYR A 14 11.37 15.53 -10.42
N ASP A 15 12.47 16.00 -10.99
CA ASP A 15 13.02 15.46 -12.24
C ASP A 15 13.76 14.12 -12.03
N GLU A 16 14.36 13.58 -13.09
CA GLU A 16 15.12 12.31 -13.06
C GLU A 16 16.40 12.39 -12.21
N ALA A 17 16.93 13.59 -11.97
CA ALA A 17 18.10 13.81 -11.12
C ALA A 17 17.69 14.09 -9.66
N GLY A 18 16.40 14.04 -9.34
CA GLY A 18 15.87 14.30 -8.00
C GLY A 18 15.84 15.78 -7.62
N ARG A 19 15.95 16.69 -8.59
CA ARG A 19 15.82 18.15 -8.35
C ARG A 19 14.35 18.52 -8.34
N ILE A 20 13.98 19.43 -7.45
CA ILE A 20 12.61 19.96 -7.39
C ILE A 20 12.30 20.71 -8.69
N VAL A 21 11.14 20.44 -9.27
CA VAL A 21 10.61 21.11 -10.47
C VAL A 21 9.17 21.59 -10.24
N PRO A 22 8.67 22.55 -11.02
CA PRO A 22 7.25 22.90 -11.00
C PRO A 22 6.37 21.69 -11.30
N CYS A 23 5.30 21.51 -10.53
CA CYS A 23 4.35 20.42 -10.76
C CYS A 23 3.43 20.58 -11.98
N PRO A 24 2.97 21.78 -12.39
CA PRO A 24 2.07 21.91 -13.54
C PRO A 24 2.68 21.31 -14.81
N GLY A 25 1.95 20.40 -15.45
CA GLY A 25 2.35 19.69 -16.66
C GLY A 25 3.36 18.55 -16.43
N SER A 26 3.66 18.20 -15.18
CA SER A 26 4.64 17.15 -14.86
C SER A 26 4.07 15.73 -14.97
N GLY A 27 2.75 15.56 -14.83
CA GLY A 27 2.08 14.26 -14.76
C GLY A 27 2.32 13.50 -13.45
N GLN A 28 3.06 14.10 -12.51
CA GLN A 28 3.34 13.50 -11.19
C GLN A 28 2.12 13.60 -10.28
N ASP A 29 2.00 12.70 -9.32
CA ASP A 29 0.84 12.69 -8.43
C ASP A 29 0.76 13.93 -7.51
N ALA A 30 1.87 14.61 -7.25
CA ALA A 30 1.87 15.90 -6.56
C ALA A 30 1.14 17.03 -7.31
N GLU A 31 0.99 16.91 -8.63
CA GLU A 31 0.26 17.87 -9.47
C GLU A 31 -1.24 17.79 -9.24
N THR A 32 -1.82 16.60 -9.38
CA THR A 32 -3.28 16.39 -9.36
C THR A 32 -3.79 15.89 -8.02
N ARG A 33 -2.89 15.36 -7.17
CA ARG A 33 -3.18 14.80 -5.85
C ARG A 33 -4.41 13.88 -5.88
N PRO A 34 -4.42 12.85 -6.75
CA PRO A 34 -5.57 11.97 -6.90
C PRO A 34 -5.80 11.18 -5.60
N GLY A 35 -7.02 10.68 -5.41
CA GLY A 35 -7.38 9.93 -4.22
C GLY A 35 -8.15 10.72 -3.18
N LEU A 36 -8.57 10.01 -2.13
CA LEU A 36 -9.24 10.57 -0.96
C LEU A 36 -8.28 11.55 -0.26
N PRO A 37 -8.65 12.84 -0.15
CA PRO A 37 -7.81 13.83 0.50
C PRO A 37 -7.68 13.50 1.99
N TRP A 38 -6.51 13.80 2.56
CA TRP A 38 -6.31 13.64 3.99
C TRP A 38 -7.12 14.67 4.78
N PRO A 39 -7.81 14.26 5.86
CA PRO A 39 -8.48 15.21 6.75
C PRO A 39 -7.48 16.14 7.44
N ALA A 40 -7.96 17.31 7.87
CA ALA A 40 -7.16 18.31 8.59
C ALA A 40 -7.80 18.63 9.96
N PRO A 41 -7.16 18.26 11.09
CA PRO A 41 -5.99 17.39 11.19
C PRO A 41 -6.32 15.94 10.79
N ARG A 42 -5.30 15.19 10.34
CA ARG A 42 -5.45 13.75 10.03
C ARG A 42 -5.47 12.92 11.30
N PHE A 43 -4.53 13.19 12.21
CA PHE A 43 -4.37 12.46 13.45
C PHE A 43 -4.92 13.25 14.63
N GLU A 44 -5.66 12.58 15.49
CA GLU A 44 -6.21 13.14 16.73
C GLU A 44 -5.66 12.36 17.92
N THR A 45 -4.83 13.03 18.73
CA THR A 45 -4.26 12.45 19.95
C THR A 45 -5.34 12.32 21.03
N ARG A 46 -5.49 11.12 21.58
CA ARG A 46 -6.41 10.78 22.68
C ARG A 46 -5.59 10.13 23.80
N GLY A 47 -4.85 10.96 24.52
CA GLY A 47 -3.91 10.52 25.56
C GLY A 47 -2.80 9.63 24.97
N PRO A 48 -2.72 8.34 25.35
CA PRO A 48 -1.71 7.40 24.86
C PRO A 48 -2.06 6.75 23.50
N THR A 49 -3.20 7.12 22.91
CA THR A 49 -3.65 6.61 21.60
C THR A 49 -3.81 7.73 20.58
N VAL A 50 -3.86 7.37 19.31
CA VAL A 50 -4.04 8.30 18.19
C VAL A 50 -5.12 7.76 17.27
N LEU A 51 -6.20 8.52 17.08
CA LEU A 51 -7.20 8.24 16.04
C LEU A 51 -6.68 8.77 14.70
N ASP A 52 -6.57 7.90 13.70
CA ASP A 52 -6.39 8.30 12.30
C ASP A 52 -7.75 8.58 11.67
N ARG A 53 -8.09 9.85 11.48
CA ARG A 53 -9.38 10.28 10.90
C ARG A 53 -9.54 9.91 9.43
N LEU A 54 -8.45 9.56 8.74
CA LEU A 54 -8.53 9.06 7.36
C LEU A 54 -9.09 7.64 7.33
N THR A 55 -8.61 6.77 8.23
CA THR A 55 -8.89 5.34 8.20
C THR A 55 -9.90 4.89 9.26
N GLY A 56 -10.18 5.72 10.26
CA GLY A 56 -10.99 5.38 11.43
C GLY A 56 -10.29 4.46 12.44
N LEU A 57 -9.04 4.06 12.17
CA LEU A 57 -8.26 3.18 13.03
C LEU A 57 -7.66 3.96 14.20
N VAL A 58 -7.49 3.29 15.34
CA VAL A 58 -6.82 3.84 16.51
C VAL A 58 -5.51 3.11 16.72
N TRP A 59 -4.44 3.87 16.87
CA TRP A 59 -3.08 3.39 17.00
C TRP A 59 -2.54 3.71 18.39
N THR A 60 -1.60 2.91 18.88
CA THR A 60 -0.77 3.33 20.02
C THR A 60 0.04 4.56 19.61
N ARG A 61 0.15 5.54 20.52
CA ARG A 61 1.00 6.72 20.28
C ARG A 61 2.48 6.35 20.30
N GLU A 62 2.85 5.47 21.22
CA GLU A 62 4.13 4.76 21.23
C GLU A 62 4.14 3.73 20.10
N ALA A 63 4.98 3.95 19.09
CA ALA A 63 4.99 3.12 17.88
C ALA A 63 5.53 1.71 18.12
N ASN A 64 6.37 1.53 19.14
CA ASN A 64 7.08 0.30 19.46
C ASN A 64 6.90 -0.09 20.94
N PRO A 65 5.67 -0.38 21.41
CA PRO A 65 5.41 -0.63 22.84
C PRO A 65 6.08 -1.90 23.38
N ALA A 66 6.57 -2.81 22.52
CA ALA A 66 7.38 -3.95 22.93
C ALA A 66 8.84 -3.60 23.25
N GLU A 67 9.30 -2.39 22.89
CA GLU A 67 10.67 -1.85 23.01
C GLU A 67 11.74 -2.58 22.17
N PHE A 68 11.64 -3.91 22.06
CA PHE A 68 12.55 -4.78 21.33
C PHE A 68 11.87 -5.42 20.12
N PRO A 69 12.62 -5.75 19.07
CA PRO A 69 12.07 -6.46 17.92
C PRO A 69 11.69 -7.88 18.31
N LEU A 70 10.56 -8.35 17.77
CA LEU A 70 9.97 -9.66 18.03
C LEU A 70 9.92 -10.47 16.75
N THR A 71 10.00 -11.80 16.86
CA THR A 71 9.57 -12.69 15.77
C THR A 71 8.10 -12.46 15.45
N TRP A 72 7.67 -12.94 14.29
CA TRP A 72 6.31 -12.68 13.84
C TRP A 72 5.25 -13.30 14.76
N SER A 73 5.49 -14.53 15.25
CA SER A 73 4.59 -15.20 16.20
C SER A 73 4.60 -14.48 17.55
N GLU A 74 5.78 -14.12 18.06
CA GLU A 74 5.89 -13.31 19.29
C GLU A 74 5.15 -11.97 19.17
N ALA A 75 5.12 -11.34 18.00
CA ALA A 75 4.38 -10.10 17.78
C ALA A 75 2.85 -10.30 17.81
N LEU A 76 2.35 -11.43 17.30
CA LEU A 76 0.93 -11.81 17.41
C LEU A 76 0.57 -12.11 18.86
N ASP A 77 1.39 -12.89 19.55
CA ASP A 77 1.21 -13.23 20.97
C ASP A 77 1.28 -11.98 21.86
N TYR A 78 2.21 -11.06 21.56
CA TYR A 78 2.31 -9.78 22.26
C TYR A 78 1.01 -8.98 22.14
N ALA A 79 0.39 -8.95 20.95
CA ALA A 79 -0.89 -8.28 20.77
C ALA A 79 -2.01 -8.94 21.59
N SER A 80 -2.06 -10.27 21.66
CA SER A 80 -2.98 -10.99 22.57
C SER A 80 -2.72 -10.61 24.04
N GLY A 81 -1.45 -10.57 24.45
CA GLY A 81 -1.06 -10.17 25.80
C GLY A 81 -1.34 -8.69 26.13
N LEU A 82 -1.47 -7.80 25.14
CA LEU A 82 -2.00 -6.44 25.34
C LEU A 82 -3.48 -6.48 25.73
N ASN A 83 -4.24 -7.39 25.13
CA ASN A 83 -5.68 -7.50 25.36
C ASN A 83 -6.00 -8.10 26.72
N GLU A 84 -5.27 -9.13 27.13
CA GLU A 84 -5.41 -9.76 28.45
C GLU A 84 -5.22 -8.78 29.61
N ARG A 85 -4.33 -7.79 29.43
CA ARG A 85 -4.04 -6.76 30.44
C ARG A 85 -4.81 -5.46 30.25
N ALA A 86 -5.79 -5.42 29.34
CA ALA A 86 -6.53 -4.23 28.96
C ALA A 86 -5.61 -3.02 28.70
N TYR A 87 -4.56 -3.21 27.89
CA TYR A 87 -3.53 -2.19 27.67
C TYR A 87 -4.15 -0.87 27.18
N LEU A 88 -3.81 0.22 27.87
CA LEU A 88 -4.41 1.56 27.66
C LEU A 88 -5.94 1.60 27.79
N GLY A 89 -6.53 0.65 28.51
CA GLY A 89 -7.98 0.51 28.72
C GLY A 89 -8.73 -0.20 27.59
N TYR A 90 -8.03 -0.93 26.70
CA TYR A 90 -8.62 -1.62 25.55
C TYR A 90 -8.16 -3.07 25.45
N ASP A 91 -8.99 -3.91 24.85
CA ASP A 91 -8.84 -5.37 24.72
C ASP A 91 -8.99 -5.88 23.27
N ASP A 92 -8.93 -4.98 22.29
CA ASP A 92 -9.08 -5.26 20.85
C ASP A 92 -7.83 -4.86 20.04
N TRP A 93 -6.66 -4.85 20.68
CA TRP A 93 -5.36 -4.65 20.02
C TRP A 93 -5.00 -5.84 19.14
N ARG A 94 -4.40 -5.51 18.00
CA ARG A 94 -3.94 -6.49 17.02
C ARG A 94 -2.77 -5.94 16.22
N LEU A 95 -2.06 -6.84 15.57
CA LEU A 95 -1.12 -6.47 14.53
C LEU A 95 -1.91 -5.96 13.30
N PRO A 96 -1.55 -4.81 12.70
CA PRO A 96 -2.20 -4.29 11.50
C PRO A 96 -1.95 -5.21 10.32
N ASN A 97 -2.91 -5.32 9.40
CA ASN A 97 -2.62 -5.91 8.10
C ASN A 97 -1.74 -4.97 7.26
N ARG A 98 -1.20 -5.47 6.15
CA ARG A 98 -0.25 -4.71 5.33
C ARG A 98 -0.77 -3.38 4.80
N ARG A 99 -2.07 -3.27 4.53
CA ARG A 99 -2.70 -2.03 4.02
C ARG A 99 -2.92 -1.02 5.13
N GLU A 100 -3.32 -1.47 6.31
CA GLU A 100 -3.49 -0.62 7.48
C GLU A 100 -2.18 0.02 7.89
N LEU A 101 -1.11 -0.77 8.03
CA LEU A 101 0.20 -0.23 8.40
C LEU A 101 0.75 0.70 7.31
N ARG A 102 0.64 0.29 6.04
CA ARG A 102 1.05 1.11 4.90
C ARG A 102 0.27 2.43 4.79
N SER A 103 -0.99 2.47 5.24
CA SER A 103 -1.80 3.69 5.16
C SER A 103 -1.21 4.85 5.98
N LEU A 104 -0.37 4.56 6.99
CA LEU A 104 0.37 5.57 7.75
C LEU A 104 1.47 6.26 6.92
N ILE A 105 1.91 5.67 5.80
CA ILE A 105 3.01 6.22 5.01
C ILE A 105 2.61 7.54 4.35
N GLY A 106 3.42 8.57 4.57
CA GLY A 106 3.36 9.84 3.85
C GLY A 106 4.49 9.94 2.83
N HIS A 107 4.17 9.97 1.55
CA HIS A 107 5.17 9.93 0.47
C HIS A 107 5.90 11.27 0.22
N GLN A 108 5.66 12.29 1.05
CA GLN A 108 6.38 13.57 1.00
C GLN A 108 7.57 13.62 1.97
N THR A 109 7.59 12.76 2.99
CA THR A 109 8.55 12.80 4.09
C THR A 109 9.39 11.53 4.10
N ARG A 110 10.50 11.57 4.84
CA ARG A 110 11.42 10.44 5.04
C ARG A 110 12.01 10.55 6.43
N LYS A 111 12.44 9.41 6.99
CA LYS A 111 13.10 9.34 8.31
C LYS A 111 12.34 10.09 9.44
N PRO A 112 11.07 9.75 9.74
CA PRO A 112 10.24 8.70 9.14
C PRO A 112 9.40 9.18 7.95
N ALA A 113 8.96 8.25 7.10
CA ALA A 113 8.03 8.44 6.00
C ALA A 113 6.57 8.48 6.53
N LEU A 114 6.29 9.39 7.46
CA LEU A 114 4.99 9.65 8.06
C LEU A 114 4.49 11.05 7.70
N PRO A 115 3.17 11.32 7.65
CA PRO A 115 2.65 12.67 7.46
C PRO A 115 3.36 13.68 8.36
N GLN A 116 3.61 14.86 7.81
CA GLN A 116 4.21 15.95 8.57
C GLN A 116 3.40 16.22 9.84
N ASP A 117 4.08 16.50 10.94
CA ASP A 117 3.49 16.79 12.25
C ASP A 117 2.70 15.62 12.87
N HIS A 118 3.02 14.37 12.51
CA HIS A 118 2.42 13.20 13.15
C HIS A 118 2.64 13.21 14.69
N PRO A 119 1.67 12.73 15.49
CA PRO A 119 1.77 12.75 16.95
C PRO A 119 2.51 11.55 17.56
N PHE A 120 2.89 10.58 16.72
CA PHE A 120 3.52 9.32 17.14
C PHE A 120 4.91 9.52 17.73
N GLN A 121 5.23 8.69 18.72
CA GLN A 121 6.46 8.73 19.52
C GLN A 121 7.26 7.44 19.32
N ASN A 122 8.58 7.55 19.52
CA ASN A 122 9.53 6.43 19.44
C ASN A 122 9.43 5.61 18.14
N VAL A 123 9.13 6.28 17.02
CA VAL A 123 9.06 5.64 15.70
C VAL A 123 10.45 5.14 15.28
N PHE A 124 10.66 3.84 15.37
CA PHE A 124 11.79 3.17 14.74
C PHE A 124 11.64 3.25 13.21
N VAL A 125 12.63 3.75 12.49
CA VAL A 125 12.48 4.01 11.04
C VAL A 125 12.63 2.77 10.16
N ASN A 126 12.97 1.60 10.70
CA ASN A 126 13.10 0.40 9.88
C ASN A 126 11.78 -0.37 9.78
N TRP A 127 11.81 -1.67 10.07
CA TRP A 127 10.79 -2.63 9.69
C TRP A 127 9.80 -2.84 10.83
N TYR A 128 8.50 -2.77 10.50
CA TYR A 128 7.41 -3.19 11.38
C TYR A 128 6.63 -4.33 10.75
N TRP A 129 6.35 -5.35 11.54
CA TRP A 129 5.52 -6.47 11.14
C TRP A 129 4.08 -6.06 10.81
N THR A 130 3.49 -6.82 9.89
CA THR A 130 2.05 -6.83 9.62
C THR A 130 1.50 -8.23 9.89
N SER A 131 0.20 -8.38 10.07
CA SER A 131 -0.46 -9.69 10.24
C SER A 131 -0.60 -10.49 8.93
N THR A 132 -0.14 -9.94 7.80
CA THR A 132 -0.30 -10.56 6.48
C THR A 132 0.90 -11.46 6.15
N SER A 133 0.65 -12.74 5.86
CA SER A 133 1.66 -13.68 5.34
C SER A 133 2.00 -13.38 3.86
N ALA A 134 3.20 -13.74 3.40
CA ALA A 134 3.57 -13.60 1.99
C ALA A 134 3.14 -14.83 1.18
N ALA A 135 2.21 -14.67 0.22
CA ALA A 135 1.69 -15.80 -0.57
C ALA A 135 2.77 -16.56 -1.36
N ILE A 136 3.78 -15.85 -1.87
CA ILE A 136 4.92 -16.45 -2.61
C ILE A 136 5.77 -17.39 -1.73
N ASN A 137 5.79 -17.17 -0.41
CA ASN A 137 6.48 -18.03 0.53
C ASN A 137 5.87 -17.86 1.94
N PRO A 138 4.92 -18.72 2.35
CA PRO A 138 4.16 -18.52 3.59
C PRO A 138 4.97 -18.63 4.90
N ALA A 139 6.24 -19.05 4.84
CA ALA A 139 7.19 -18.95 5.96
C ALA A 139 7.69 -17.51 6.20
N PHE A 140 7.25 -16.57 5.35
CA PHE A 140 7.55 -15.15 5.43
C PHE A 140 6.26 -14.36 5.68
N ALA A 141 6.40 -13.20 6.31
CA ALA A 141 5.33 -12.23 6.52
C ALA A 141 5.73 -10.86 6.01
N TRP A 142 4.73 -10.01 5.73
CA TRP A 142 4.95 -8.65 5.26
C TRP A 142 5.38 -7.73 6.39
N TYR A 143 6.28 -6.80 6.08
CA TYR A 143 6.63 -5.67 6.91
C TYR A 143 6.58 -4.36 6.11
N VAL A 144 6.49 -3.24 6.83
CA VAL A 144 6.61 -1.89 6.24
C VAL A 144 7.87 -1.21 6.78
N HIS A 145 8.65 -0.60 5.87
CA HIS A 145 9.86 0.16 6.16
C HIS A 145 9.54 1.65 6.27
N PHE A 146 9.70 2.22 7.46
CA PHE A 146 9.33 3.61 7.72
C PHE A 146 10.40 4.64 7.32
N GLU A 147 11.56 4.24 6.79
CA GLU A 147 12.59 5.21 6.38
C GLU A 147 12.18 5.88 5.08
N GLY A 148 11.60 5.11 4.15
CA GLY A 148 11.19 5.54 2.82
C GLY A 148 9.87 4.94 2.31
N GLY A 149 9.11 4.22 3.14
CA GLY A 149 7.77 3.74 2.79
C GLY A 149 7.72 2.49 1.90
N ARG A 150 8.79 1.68 1.90
CA ARG A 150 8.87 0.40 1.17
C ARG A 150 8.09 -0.69 1.92
N MET A 151 7.58 -1.68 1.21
CA MET A 151 6.86 -2.81 1.80
C MET A 151 7.30 -4.12 1.14
N PHE A 152 7.97 -4.96 1.92
CA PHE A 152 8.54 -6.25 1.53
C PHE A 152 8.20 -7.30 2.59
N TYR A 153 8.81 -8.49 2.48
CA TYR A 153 8.59 -9.58 3.42
C TYR A 153 9.91 -10.09 3.99
N GLY A 154 9.84 -10.64 5.20
CA GLY A 154 10.96 -11.26 5.93
C GLY A 154 10.53 -12.59 6.54
N LYS A 155 11.49 -13.44 6.91
CA LYS A 155 11.16 -14.76 7.51
C LYS A 155 10.45 -14.52 8.82
N LYS A 156 9.41 -15.31 9.12
CA LYS A 156 8.67 -15.21 10.39
C LYS A 156 9.55 -15.37 11.63
N THR A 157 10.68 -16.07 11.49
CA THR A 157 11.69 -16.26 12.54
C THR A 157 12.69 -15.10 12.68
N GLN A 158 12.62 -14.07 11.84
CA GLN A 158 13.41 -12.83 12.02
C GLN A 158 12.68 -11.88 12.97
N SER A 159 13.41 -10.95 13.58
CA SER A 159 12.84 -10.01 14.53
C SER A 159 12.65 -8.62 13.93
N TYR A 160 11.44 -8.07 14.01
CA TYR A 160 11.10 -6.70 13.61
C TYR A 160 10.18 -6.05 14.66
N MET A 161 9.96 -4.74 14.56
CA MET A 161 9.09 -4.03 15.51
C MET A 161 7.61 -4.36 15.28
N LEU A 162 6.76 -4.14 16.28
CA LEU A 162 5.30 -4.14 16.10
C LEU A 162 4.73 -2.77 16.42
N TRP A 163 3.68 -2.38 15.69
CA TRP A 163 2.89 -1.20 15.97
C TRP A 163 1.42 -1.59 16.10
N PRO A 164 0.88 -1.73 17.33
CA PRO A 164 -0.48 -2.19 17.53
C PRO A 164 -1.51 -1.19 16.99
N VAL A 165 -2.54 -1.76 16.39
CA VAL A 165 -3.74 -1.04 15.95
C VAL A 165 -4.95 -1.69 16.59
N ARG A 166 -6.04 -0.93 16.75
CA ARG A 166 -7.33 -1.43 17.20
C ARG A 166 -8.46 -0.94 16.32
N GLY A 167 -9.62 -1.61 16.44
CA GLY A 167 -10.82 -1.38 15.64
C GLY A 167 -11.10 -2.50 14.63
N THR A 168 -12.36 -2.55 14.18
CA THR A 168 -12.94 -3.61 13.32
C THR A 168 -12.65 -3.45 11.83
N GLY A 169 -11.51 -2.83 11.50
CA GLY A 169 -11.10 -2.52 10.14
C GLY A 169 -11.46 -1.10 9.71
N SER A 170 -10.98 -0.72 8.54
CA SER A 170 -11.18 0.62 7.98
C SER A 170 -12.33 0.65 6.96
N PRO A 171 -13.20 1.67 6.98
CA PRO A 171 -14.23 1.85 5.97
C PRO A 171 -13.70 2.42 4.65
N VAL A 172 -12.38 2.64 4.52
CA VAL A 172 -11.73 3.12 3.29
C VAL A 172 -10.65 2.19 2.78
N LEU A 173 -10.00 1.41 3.66
CA LEU A 173 -8.99 0.44 3.25
C LEU A 173 -9.65 -0.90 2.92
N PRO A 174 -9.46 -1.46 1.72
CA PRO A 174 -9.97 -2.78 1.42
C PRO A 174 -9.23 -3.89 2.16
N ALA A 175 -9.97 -4.95 2.50
CA ALA A 175 -9.38 -6.19 2.97
C ALA A 175 -8.31 -6.70 1.99
N THR A 176 -7.26 -7.35 2.49
CA THR A 176 -6.08 -7.69 1.67
C THR A 176 -6.31 -8.80 0.66
N GLY A 177 -7.39 -9.57 0.82
CA GLY A 177 -7.67 -10.79 0.06
C GLY A 177 -7.18 -12.06 0.74
N GLN A 178 -6.30 -11.95 1.75
CA GLN A 178 -5.78 -13.10 2.47
C GLN A 178 -6.88 -13.81 3.26
N ILE A 179 -6.96 -15.13 3.10
CA ILE A 179 -7.97 -15.98 3.76
C ILE A 179 -7.35 -17.20 4.45
N THR A 180 -6.10 -17.54 4.13
CA THR A 180 -5.39 -18.71 4.67
C THR A 180 -4.37 -18.29 5.73
N CYS A 181 -4.31 -19.03 6.83
CA CYS A 181 -3.37 -18.81 7.92
C CYS A 181 -2.25 -19.84 7.88
N HIS A 182 -1.05 -19.41 8.27
CA HIS A 182 0.16 -20.22 8.16
C HIS A 182 1.03 -20.12 9.40
N ASP A 183 1.64 -21.24 9.79
CA ASP A 183 2.64 -21.28 10.86
C ASP A 183 3.98 -20.64 10.43
N GLU A 184 4.98 -20.67 11.30
CA GLU A 184 6.33 -20.13 11.03
C GLU A 184 7.07 -20.85 9.90
N ALA A 185 6.77 -22.12 9.69
CA ALA A 185 7.35 -22.93 8.62
C ALA A 185 6.59 -22.75 7.29
N GLY A 186 5.51 -21.97 7.27
CA GLY A 186 4.66 -21.74 6.11
C GLY A 186 3.65 -22.86 5.83
N ARG A 187 3.41 -23.75 6.79
CA ARG A 187 2.36 -24.78 6.69
C ARG A 187 1.01 -24.15 7.02
N ILE A 188 -0.02 -24.56 6.29
CA ILE A 188 -1.40 -24.13 6.57
C ILE A 188 -1.77 -24.55 7.99
N MET A 189 -2.40 -23.64 8.73
CA MET A 189 -2.92 -23.87 10.07
C MET A 189 -4.35 -23.34 10.20
N PRO A 190 -5.11 -23.78 11.23
CA PRO A 190 -6.40 -23.18 11.54
C PRO A 190 -6.29 -21.68 11.78
N CYS A 191 -7.19 -20.90 11.17
CA CYS A 191 -7.23 -19.45 11.34
C CYS A 191 -7.83 -18.93 12.66
N PRO A 192 -8.87 -19.55 13.27
CA PRO A 192 -9.49 -19.00 14.47
C PRO A 192 -8.45 -18.65 15.54
N ASP A 193 -8.62 -17.47 16.13
CA ASP A 193 -7.80 -16.93 17.22
C ASP A 193 -6.29 -16.75 16.92
N SER A 194 -5.86 -16.93 15.66
CA SER A 194 -4.45 -16.80 15.28
C SER A 194 -3.94 -15.36 15.20
N GLY A 195 -4.83 -14.35 15.21
CA GLY A 195 -4.48 -12.94 14.99
C GLY A 195 -3.97 -12.60 13.59
N GLN A 196 -3.88 -13.59 12.68
CA GLN A 196 -3.41 -13.40 11.31
C GLN A 196 -4.45 -12.70 10.44
N ASP A 197 -4.00 -12.04 9.38
CA ASP A 197 -4.87 -11.36 8.42
C ASP A 197 -5.89 -12.32 7.77
N GLY A 198 -5.48 -13.57 7.51
CA GLY A 198 -6.37 -14.63 7.01
C GLY A 198 -7.52 -14.99 7.97
N ALA A 199 -7.36 -14.74 9.27
CA ALA A 199 -8.40 -14.92 10.29
C ALA A 199 -9.28 -13.68 10.43
N LEU A 200 -8.64 -12.50 10.52
CA LEU A 200 -9.33 -11.25 10.82
C LEU A 200 -10.05 -10.67 9.60
N ARG A 201 -9.45 -10.78 8.41
CA ARG A 201 -10.01 -10.36 7.10
C ARG A 201 -10.58 -8.94 7.10
N LEU A 202 -9.93 -8.04 7.84
CA LEU A 202 -10.45 -6.70 8.12
C LEU A 202 -10.24 -5.73 6.96
N GLY A 203 -11.18 -4.79 6.82
CA GLY A 203 -11.23 -3.79 5.76
C GLY A 203 -12.48 -3.92 4.90
N LEU A 204 -12.63 -3.04 3.92
CA LEU A 204 -13.75 -3.09 2.99
C LEU A 204 -13.76 -4.41 2.21
N PRO A 205 -14.87 -5.16 2.22
CA PRO A 205 -14.99 -6.39 1.46
C PRO A 205 -14.96 -6.10 -0.05
N TRP A 206 -14.38 -7.00 -0.82
CA TRP A 206 -14.30 -6.84 -2.27
C TRP A 206 -15.66 -7.07 -2.93
N PRO A 207 -16.07 -6.21 -3.89
CA PRO A 207 -17.25 -6.46 -4.72
C PRO A 207 -17.13 -7.78 -5.48
N LYS A 208 -18.27 -8.41 -5.80
CA LYS A 208 -18.34 -9.63 -6.61
C LYS A 208 -19.28 -9.42 -7.82
N PRO A 209 -18.75 -9.40 -9.06
CA PRO A 209 -17.33 -9.39 -9.42
C PRO A 209 -16.66 -8.07 -8.99
N ARG A 210 -15.34 -8.10 -8.75
CA ARG A 210 -14.53 -6.90 -8.47
C ARG A 210 -14.26 -6.12 -9.74
N PHE A 211 -13.81 -6.82 -10.77
CA PHE A 211 -13.44 -6.22 -12.06
C PHE A 211 -14.55 -6.39 -13.09
N GLU A 212 -14.81 -5.34 -13.85
CA GLU A 212 -15.77 -5.32 -14.95
C GLU A 212 -15.06 -4.87 -16.24
N SER A 213 -15.07 -5.73 -17.26
CA SER A 213 -14.47 -5.40 -18.56
C SER A 213 -15.34 -4.41 -19.33
N ARG A 214 -14.73 -3.36 -19.86
CA ARG A 214 -15.36 -2.31 -20.68
C ARG A 214 -14.51 -2.05 -21.93
N GLY A 215 -14.57 -2.98 -22.88
CA GLY A 215 -13.79 -2.89 -24.12
C GLY A 215 -12.29 -2.95 -23.85
N PHE A 216 -11.61 -1.82 -24.06
CA PHE A 216 -10.17 -1.63 -23.87
C PHE A 216 -9.77 -1.34 -22.42
N ALA A 217 -10.74 -1.18 -21.52
CA ALA A 217 -10.49 -0.86 -20.12
C ALA A 217 -11.19 -1.82 -19.15
N VAL A 218 -10.80 -1.76 -17.88
CA VAL A 218 -11.32 -2.57 -16.78
C VAL A 218 -11.69 -1.66 -15.62
N LEU A 219 -12.99 -1.63 -15.27
CA LEU A 219 -13.44 -0.93 -14.08
C LEU A 219 -13.15 -1.79 -12.84
N ASP A 220 -12.35 -1.27 -11.91
CA ASP A 220 -12.22 -1.82 -10.57
C ASP A 220 -13.34 -1.27 -9.68
N ARG A 221 -14.39 -2.08 -9.45
CA ARG A 221 -15.55 -1.67 -8.65
C ARG A 221 -15.21 -1.40 -7.19
N LEU A 222 -14.03 -1.84 -6.72
CA LEU A 222 -13.57 -1.58 -5.36
C LEU A 222 -13.11 -0.13 -5.19
N THR A 223 -12.42 0.41 -6.20
CA THR A 223 -11.81 1.75 -6.15
C THR A 223 -12.53 2.78 -7.00
N GLY A 224 -13.38 2.35 -7.92
CA GLY A 224 -14.01 3.20 -8.93
C GLY A 224 -13.10 3.54 -10.11
N LEU A 225 -11.84 3.11 -10.08
CA LEU A 225 -10.84 3.43 -11.09
C LEU A 225 -11.01 2.57 -12.34
N LEU A 226 -10.77 3.18 -13.50
CA LEU A 226 -10.75 2.54 -14.80
C LEU A 226 -9.30 2.31 -15.23
N TRP A 227 -8.90 1.06 -15.33
CA TRP A 227 -7.55 0.64 -15.67
C TRP A 227 -7.47 0.27 -17.15
N ASP A 228 -6.32 0.51 -17.78
CA ASP A 228 -6.06 -0.08 -19.09
C ASP A 228 -6.10 -1.61 -18.98
N ARG A 229 -6.76 -2.26 -19.94
CA ARG A 229 -6.87 -3.72 -19.94
C ARG A 229 -5.55 -4.38 -20.27
N GLU A 230 -4.70 -3.76 -21.07
CA GLU A 230 -3.33 -4.20 -21.33
C GLU A 230 -2.41 -3.67 -20.22
N ALA A 231 -2.11 -4.52 -19.24
CA ALA A 231 -1.44 -4.09 -18.02
C ALA A 231 -0.04 -3.54 -18.29
N GLY A 232 0.72 -4.17 -19.18
CA GLY A 232 1.99 -3.65 -19.68
C GLY A 232 1.80 -3.02 -21.04
N LEU A 233 1.25 -1.80 -21.09
CA LEU A 233 0.94 -1.10 -22.34
C LEU A 233 2.13 -1.13 -23.33
N ASN A 234 1.89 -1.66 -24.53
CA ASN A 234 2.89 -1.91 -25.60
C ASN A 234 4.02 -2.92 -25.27
N GLY A 235 4.05 -3.49 -24.06
CA GLY A 235 5.04 -4.47 -23.63
C GLY A 235 6.47 -3.93 -23.49
N GLU A 236 6.70 -2.64 -23.75
CA GLU A 236 8.02 -2.01 -23.70
C GLU A 236 8.40 -1.59 -22.28
N LEU A 237 9.67 -1.85 -21.91
CA LEU A 237 10.24 -1.31 -20.68
C LEU A 237 10.75 0.11 -20.94
N VAL A 238 10.24 1.06 -20.15
CA VAL A 238 10.52 2.49 -20.35
C VAL A 238 11.14 3.12 -19.12
N THR A 239 11.74 4.30 -19.28
CA THR A 239 12.14 5.16 -18.16
C THR A 239 10.91 5.79 -17.50
N TRP A 240 11.09 6.36 -16.31
CA TRP A 240 10.00 6.98 -15.57
C TRP A 240 9.38 8.18 -16.30
N THR A 241 10.20 9.06 -16.88
CA THR A 241 9.70 10.19 -17.67
C THR A 241 8.91 9.71 -18.88
N ARG A 242 9.42 8.68 -19.58
CA ARG A 242 8.73 8.10 -20.72
C ARG A 242 7.40 7.45 -20.33
N ALA A 243 7.30 6.87 -19.14
CA ALA A 243 6.05 6.32 -18.62
C ALA A 243 4.98 7.41 -18.42
N LEU A 244 5.36 8.56 -17.85
CA LEU A 244 4.46 9.72 -17.69
C LEU A 244 3.98 10.24 -19.05
N GLU A 245 4.89 10.40 -20.01
CA GLU A 245 4.55 10.82 -21.38
C GLU A 245 3.62 9.82 -22.10
N THR A 246 3.87 8.52 -21.90
CA THR A 246 3.09 7.44 -22.52
C THR A 246 1.66 7.48 -22.01
N ALA A 247 1.47 7.57 -20.69
CA ALA A 247 0.14 7.66 -20.09
C ALA A 247 -0.58 8.96 -20.51
N ALA A 248 0.10 10.10 -20.50
CA ALA A 248 -0.46 11.37 -20.96
C ALA A 248 -0.82 11.34 -22.46
N GLY A 249 -0.06 10.58 -23.26
CA GLY A 249 -0.27 10.43 -24.70
C GLY A 249 -1.61 9.77 -25.06
N LEU A 250 -2.14 8.90 -24.20
CA LEU A 250 -3.45 8.26 -24.40
C LEU A 250 -4.59 9.29 -24.49
N ASN A 251 -4.48 10.41 -23.78
CA ASN A 251 -5.47 11.48 -23.81
C ASN A 251 -5.54 12.22 -25.16
N ARG A 252 -4.53 12.09 -26.02
CA ARG A 252 -4.54 12.69 -27.36
C ARG A 252 -5.31 11.83 -28.38
N THR A 253 -5.43 10.54 -28.11
CA THR A 253 -6.04 9.55 -29.01
C THR A 253 -7.38 9.05 -28.49
N ALA A 254 -7.68 9.27 -27.20
CA ALA A 254 -8.95 8.92 -26.61
C ALA A 254 -10.10 9.77 -27.22
N PRO A 255 -11.28 9.19 -27.47
CA PRO A 255 -12.46 9.95 -27.86
C PRO A 255 -12.72 11.10 -26.87
N ALA A 256 -13.16 12.26 -27.39
CA ALA A 256 -13.47 13.41 -26.54
C ALA A 256 -14.51 13.03 -25.47
N GLY A 257 -14.15 13.17 -24.19
CA GLY A 257 -14.98 12.77 -23.05
C GLY A 257 -14.63 11.41 -22.43
N GLU A 258 -13.70 10.64 -23.02
CA GLU A 258 -13.18 9.40 -22.44
C GLU A 258 -11.83 9.62 -21.73
N GLY A 259 -11.92 10.04 -20.48
CA GLY A 259 -10.95 9.75 -19.42
C GLY A 259 -9.67 10.58 -19.36
N SER A 260 -9.34 11.11 -18.18
CA SER A 260 -8.05 11.74 -17.86
C SER A 260 -7.01 10.67 -17.50
N TRP A 261 -6.53 9.93 -18.51
CA TRP A 261 -5.52 8.89 -18.35
C TRP A 261 -4.22 9.46 -17.79
N ARG A 262 -3.69 8.77 -16.79
CA ARG A 262 -2.46 9.14 -16.10
C ARG A 262 -1.74 7.90 -15.60
N LEU A 263 -0.50 8.10 -15.20
CA LEU A 263 0.22 7.08 -14.45
C LEU A 263 -0.37 7.00 -13.04
N PRO A 264 -0.68 5.79 -12.52
CA PRO A 264 -1.28 5.60 -11.20
C PRO A 264 -0.31 6.01 -10.10
N THR A 265 -0.87 6.43 -8.97
CA THR A 265 -0.10 6.54 -7.72
C THR A 265 0.32 5.16 -7.24
N ILE A 266 1.31 5.12 -6.35
CA ILE A 266 1.71 3.85 -5.73
C ILE A 266 0.59 3.23 -4.87
N ASN A 267 -0.28 4.06 -4.29
CA ASN A 267 -1.42 3.57 -3.52
C ASN A 267 -2.46 2.91 -4.42
N GLU A 268 -2.76 3.51 -5.57
CA GLU A 268 -3.68 2.92 -6.56
C GLU A 268 -3.14 1.59 -7.10
N LEU A 269 -1.84 1.51 -7.43
CA LEU A 269 -1.21 0.25 -7.83
C LEU A 269 -1.31 -0.83 -6.74
N GLU A 270 -0.98 -0.49 -5.49
CA GLU A 270 -1.06 -1.47 -4.38
C GLU A 270 -2.50 -1.94 -4.12
N SER A 271 -3.51 -1.10 -4.40
CA SER A 271 -4.91 -1.47 -4.25
C SER A 271 -5.33 -2.65 -5.14
N LEU A 272 -4.65 -2.88 -6.27
CA LEU A 272 -4.89 -4.04 -7.14
C LEU A 272 -4.48 -5.37 -6.51
N VAL A 273 -3.51 -5.34 -5.58
CA VAL A 273 -2.87 -6.54 -5.06
C VAL A 273 -3.85 -7.44 -4.30
N ASP A 274 -3.82 -8.73 -4.63
CA ASP A 274 -4.42 -9.80 -3.83
C ASP A 274 -3.34 -10.50 -3.02
N ALA A 275 -3.37 -10.33 -1.69
CA ALA A 275 -2.35 -10.86 -0.79
C ALA A 275 -2.43 -12.39 -0.58
N GLU A 276 -3.47 -13.05 -1.10
CA GLU A 276 -3.56 -14.52 -1.17
C GLU A 276 -2.86 -15.08 -2.41
N ARG A 277 -2.49 -14.23 -3.37
CA ARG A 277 -1.99 -14.63 -4.69
C ARG A 277 -0.57 -14.13 -4.92
N PHE A 278 0.12 -14.81 -5.83
CA PHE A 278 1.41 -14.41 -6.36
C PHE A 278 1.53 -14.92 -7.81
N ASP A 279 2.40 -14.29 -8.60
CA ASP A 279 2.70 -14.61 -10.01
C ASP A 279 1.45 -14.75 -10.92
N PRO A 280 0.64 -13.68 -11.12
CA PRO A 280 0.71 -12.37 -10.47
C PRO A 280 -0.09 -12.31 -9.16
N ALA A 281 0.22 -11.35 -8.29
CA ALA A 281 -0.54 -11.04 -7.07
C ALA A 281 -1.84 -10.28 -7.39
N LEU A 282 -2.68 -10.83 -8.27
CA LEU A 282 -3.99 -10.30 -8.66
C LEU A 282 -5.08 -11.31 -8.34
N THR A 283 -6.31 -10.83 -8.15
CA THR A 283 -7.47 -11.69 -7.94
C THR A 283 -7.65 -12.68 -9.10
N ALA A 284 -7.91 -13.94 -8.77
CA ALA A 284 -8.13 -14.98 -9.78
C ALA A 284 -9.27 -14.60 -10.74
N GLY A 285 -9.05 -14.85 -12.04
CA GLY A 285 -10.00 -14.51 -13.10
C GLY A 285 -10.05 -13.02 -13.45
N HIS A 286 -9.03 -12.24 -13.08
CA HIS A 286 -8.93 -10.85 -13.52
C HIS A 286 -8.96 -10.73 -15.05
N PRO A 287 -9.53 -9.64 -15.62
CA PRO A 287 -9.66 -9.49 -17.07
C PRO A 287 -8.45 -8.83 -17.76
N PHE A 288 -7.41 -8.48 -16.99
CA PHE A 288 -6.18 -7.86 -17.51
C PHE A 288 -5.37 -8.80 -18.40
N ILE A 289 -4.81 -8.24 -19.45
CA ILE A 289 -4.01 -8.92 -20.46
C ILE A 289 -2.53 -8.69 -20.17
N SER A 290 -1.74 -9.77 -20.26
CA SER A 290 -0.28 -9.77 -20.15
C SER A 290 0.28 -9.02 -18.92
N PRO A 291 -0.18 -9.32 -17.68
CA PRO A 291 0.43 -8.74 -16.50
C PRO A 291 1.91 -9.13 -16.42
N GLY A 292 2.80 -8.13 -16.43
CA GLY A 292 4.23 -8.28 -16.17
C GLY A 292 4.59 -8.05 -14.69
N GLU A 293 5.86 -7.67 -14.44
CA GLU A 293 6.43 -7.64 -13.09
C GLU A 293 6.53 -6.25 -12.46
N THR A 294 7.32 -5.33 -13.03
CA THR A 294 7.62 -4.04 -12.37
C THR A 294 6.83 -2.90 -13.01
N TYR A 295 5.85 -2.38 -12.27
CA TYR A 295 5.03 -1.25 -12.68
C TYR A 295 5.47 0.02 -11.98
N VAL A 296 5.63 1.07 -12.76
CA VAL A 296 6.02 2.39 -12.26
C VAL A 296 4.81 3.21 -11.83
N SER A 297 4.97 3.99 -10.76
CA SER A 297 3.97 4.95 -10.30
C SER A 297 4.36 6.39 -10.61
N SER A 298 3.39 7.29 -10.60
CA SER A 298 3.60 8.74 -10.62
C SER A 298 4.15 9.29 -9.30
N THR A 299 4.32 8.44 -8.28
CA THR A 299 4.80 8.82 -6.95
C THR A 299 6.33 8.74 -6.88
N THR A 300 6.97 9.89 -6.61
CA THR A 300 8.42 9.98 -6.35
C THR A 300 8.76 9.35 -4.99
N SER A 301 9.95 8.75 -4.85
CA SER A 301 10.46 8.36 -3.53
C SER A 301 11.01 9.59 -2.80
N ALA A 302 10.40 10.00 -1.69
CA ALA A 302 10.95 11.10 -0.88
C ALA A 302 12.31 10.75 -0.26
N PHE A 303 12.60 9.46 -0.07
CA PHE A 303 13.89 9.00 0.45
C PHE A 303 15.05 9.36 -0.48
N GLU A 304 14.90 9.14 -1.78
CA GLU A 304 15.86 9.44 -2.84
C GLU A 304 15.06 9.96 -4.05
N PRO A 305 14.94 11.29 -4.26
CA PRO A 305 14.01 11.83 -5.26
C PRO A 305 14.35 11.56 -6.73
N ASP A 306 15.57 11.07 -7.02
CA ASP A 306 15.99 10.49 -8.30
C ASP A 306 15.43 9.06 -8.51
N TRP A 307 14.72 8.53 -7.52
CA TRP A 307 13.96 7.28 -7.57
C TRP A 307 12.45 7.53 -7.50
N CYS A 308 11.70 6.56 -7.98
CA CYS A 308 10.24 6.51 -7.94
C CYS A 308 9.77 5.27 -7.18
N MET A 309 8.54 5.30 -6.68
CA MET A 309 7.90 4.12 -6.09
C MET A 309 7.42 3.19 -7.19
N VAL A 310 7.58 1.88 -6.99
CA VAL A 310 7.18 0.85 -7.98
C VAL A 310 6.44 -0.31 -7.31
N LEU A 311 5.55 -0.95 -8.06
CA LEU A 311 4.90 -2.19 -7.66
C LEU A 311 5.59 -3.37 -8.36
N HIS A 312 5.97 -4.39 -7.60
CA HIS A 312 6.43 -5.68 -8.10
C HIS A 312 5.27 -6.69 -8.05
N LEU A 313 4.58 -6.89 -9.17
CA LEU A 313 3.29 -7.57 -9.23
C LEU A 313 3.37 -9.07 -8.95
N ARG A 314 4.45 -9.76 -9.31
CA ARG A 314 4.62 -11.19 -9.02
C ARG A 314 4.51 -11.47 -7.52
N LYS A 315 5.02 -10.57 -6.69
CA LYS A 315 4.98 -10.71 -5.23
C LYS A 315 4.05 -9.74 -4.54
N GLY A 316 3.51 -8.73 -5.23
CA GLY A 316 2.71 -7.66 -4.66
C GLY A 316 3.47 -6.69 -3.76
N ALA A 317 4.80 -6.56 -3.91
CA ALA A 317 5.64 -5.71 -3.05
C ALA A 317 5.72 -4.25 -3.56
N VAL A 318 5.87 -3.30 -2.64
CA VAL A 318 6.11 -1.90 -2.97
C VAL A 318 7.59 -1.58 -2.74
N GLY A 319 8.30 -1.30 -3.83
CA GLY A 319 9.71 -0.99 -3.84
C GLY A 319 10.01 0.41 -4.38
N VAL A 320 11.25 0.59 -4.80
CA VAL A 320 11.71 1.78 -5.50
C VAL A 320 12.52 1.40 -6.74
N GLY A 321 12.55 2.27 -7.74
CA GLY A 321 13.42 2.17 -8.91
C GLY A 321 13.96 3.53 -9.35
N ARG A 322 15.17 3.56 -9.92
CA ARG A 322 15.78 4.79 -10.46
C ARG A 322 14.99 5.34 -11.64
N LYS A 323 14.70 6.64 -11.66
CA LYS A 323 13.87 7.25 -12.71
C LYS A 323 14.44 7.09 -14.12
N ASN A 324 15.77 7.16 -14.25
CA ASN A 324 16.48 7.04 -15.53
C ASN A 324 16.69 5.59 -16.02
N ALA A 325 16.30 4.57 -15.26
CA ALA A 325 16.45 3.19 -15.67
C ALA A 325 15.26 2.74 -16.55
N PRO A 326 15.50 2.10 -17.71
CA PRO A 326 14.43 1.68 -18.63
C PRO A 326 13.88 0.30 -18.23
N HIS A 327 13.35 0.16 -17.01
CA HIS A 327 12.96 -1.14 -16.43
C HIS A 327 11.47 -1.27 -16.13
N TYR A 328 10.65 -0.32 -16.58
CA TYR A 328 9.28 -0.18 -16.08
C TYR A 328 8.23 -0.46 -17.13
N LEU A 329 7.20 -1.21 -16.72
CA LEU A 329 5.94 -1.32 -17.43
C LEU A 329 5.02 -0.16 -17.04
N VAL A 330 4.25 0.32 -18.01
CA VAL A 330 3.26 1.38 -17.85
C VAL A 330 1.88 0.74 -17.75
N TRP A 331 1.19 0.99 -16.63
CA TRP A 331 -0.21 0.57 -16.46
C TRP A 331 -1.08 1.81 -16.20
N PRO A 332 -1.62 2.43 -17.26
CA PRO A 332 -2.41 3.65 -17.14
C PRO A 332 -3.70 3.44 -16.35
N VAL A 333 -4.11 4.48 -15.65
CA VAL A 333 -5.38 4.55 -14.94
C VAL A 333 -6.11 5.86 -15.28
N CYS A 334 -7.43 5.80 -15.28
CA CYS A 334 -8.34 6.93 -15.37
C CYS A 334 -9.31 6.88 -14.18
N GLY A 335 -9.69 8.05 -13.68
CA GLY A 335 -10.51 8.19 -12.48
C GLY A 335 -9.97 9.34 -11.67
#